data_AF-A0A6B3N2X0-F1
#
_entry.id   AF-A0A6B3N2X0-F1
#
_cell.length_a   1.000
_cell.length_b   1.000
_cell.length_c   1.000
_cell.angle_alpha   90.00
_cell.angle_beta   90.00
_cell.angle_gamma   90.00
#
_symmetry.space_group_name_H-M   'P 1'
#
loop_
_entity.id
_entity.type
_entity.pdbx_description
1 polymer ?
#
loop_
_entity_poly.entity_id
_entity_poly.type
_entity_poly.pdbx_seq_one_letter_code
_entity_poly.pdbx_strand_id
1 'polypeptide(L)'
;MLKIPTIADRAWQCLVKYALEPAHEATFHARSYGFRTGRSAQDAQKYVFSHLNASNNGIKKRVIELDIKKCFDRISHKSIMDRLLAPANLKMGIFRCLKAGICPEFHEQGTPQGGVVSPLLANIALDGIEDIHPSVRYADDMVIFLKPKDDAEKILRKVEKFLDERGLEISQEKTKVTKTTDGFDFLGWHMRVKHNGKFHCTPSVDNHRKIREKIKTVVNSSNYGAKVKAKKLAPIVRGWRHYHKWCDMGSSRDNLWFMSKTAHRKFRKEKKVSSHQATELCNKAFPEVGYRQNKHKMVPGTKSPYDGDLVYWSE
;
A
#
# COMPACT_ATOMS: atom_id res chain seq x y z
N MET A 1 16.27 -1.14 -12.49
CA MET A 1 16.86 -2.49 -12.39
C MET A 1 16.94 -2.82 -10.91
N LEU A 2 16.26 -3.87 -10.44
CA LEU A 2 16.31 -4.26 -9.02
C LEU A 2 17.73 -4.74 -8.69
N LYS A 3 18.36 -4.16 -7.67
CA LYS A 3 19.68 -4.60 -7.21
C LYS A 3 19.46 -5.73 -6.21
N ILE A 4 19.74 -6.95 -6.64
CA ILE A 4 19.54 -8.15 -5.82
C ILE A 4 20.86 -8.44 -5.10
N PRO A 5 20.91 -8.31 -3.76
CA PRO A 5 22.11 -8.66 -2.99
C PRO A 5 22.35 -10.17 -3.00
N THR A 6 23.56 -10.59 -2.62
CA THR A 6 23.87 -12.01 -2.46
C THR A 6 22.95 -12.67 -1.41
N ILE A 7 22.84 -14.00 -1.42
CA ILE A 7 22.05 -14.72 -0.41
C ILE A 7 22.61 -14.46 1.00
N ALA A 8 23.94 -14.44 1.16
CA ALA A 8 24.60 -14.15 2.43
C ALA A 8 24.25 -12.73 2.94
N ASP A 9 24.30 -11.72 2.06
CA ASP A 9 23.95 -10.35 2.41
C ASP A 9 22.47 -10.24 2.80
N ARG A 10 21.57 -10.93 2.09
CA ARG A 10 20.14 -10.94 2.43
C ARG A 10 19.87 -11.62 3.77
N ALA A 11 20.56 -12.72 4.07
CA ALA A 11 20.45 -13.40 5.37
C ALA A 11 20.92 -12.47 6.50
N TRP A 12 22.07 -11.81 6.32
CA TRP A 12 22.59 -10.84 7.28
C TRP A 12 21.62 -9.67 7.46
N GLN A 13 21.15 -9.05 6.37
CA GLN A 13 20.15 -7.97 6.43
C GLN A 13 18.85 -8.39 7.10
N CYS A 14 18.44 -9.66 6.94
CA CYS A 14 17.24 -10.19 7.58
C CYS A 14 17.43 -10.31 9.11
N LEU A 15 18.59 -10.81 9.56
CA LEU A 15 18.94 -10.85 10.99
C LEU A 15 18.97 -9.45 11.59
N VAL A 16 19.62 -8.50 10.91
CA VAL A 16 19.68 -7.11 11.32
C VAL A 16 18.28 -6.50 11.41
N LYS A 17 17.44 -6.74 10.42
CA LYS A 17 16.04 -6.27 10.41
C LYS A 17 15.29 -6.76 11.65
N TYR A 18 15.33 -8.06 11.95
CA TYR A 18 14.63 -8.60 13.13
C TYR A 18 15.16 -8.05 14.45
N ALA A 19 16.46 -7.74 14.54
CA ALA A 19 17.03 -7.13 15.74
C ALA A 19 16.56 -5.67 15.94
N LEU A 20 16.35 -4.94 14.85
CA LEU A 20 16.02 -3.51 14.88
C LEU A 20 14.52 -3.21 14.90
N GLU A 21 13.71 -4.09 14.31
CA GLU A 21 12.25 -3.89 14.20
C GLU A 21 11.57 -3.63 15.54
N PRO A 22 11.84 -4.36 16.65
CA PRO A 22 11.14 -4.13 17.91
C PRO A 22 11.39 -2.73 18.49
N ALA A 23 12.64 -2.27 18.46
CA ALA A 23 13.01 -0.96 19.00
C ALA A 23 12.38 0.19 18.18
N HIS A 24 12.39 0.07 16.86
CA HIS A 24 11.80 1.08 15.98
C HIS A 24 10.27 1.02 15.94
N GLU A 25 9.67 -0.17 16.07
CA GLU A 25 8.21 -0.31 16.15
C GLU A 25 7.64 0.39 17.38
N ALA A 26 8.38 0.38 18.50
CA ALA A 26 8.02 1.12 19.71
C ALA A 26 8.06 2.65 19.54
N THR A 27 8.93 3.16 18.65
CA THR A 27 9.07 4.61 18.42
C THR A 27 8.18 5.11 17.28
N PHE A 28 7.84 4.25 16.32
CA PHE A 28 7.11 4.66 15.12
C PHE A 28 5.72 5.18 15.42
N HIS A 29 5.34 6.25 14.71
CA HIS A 29 4.02 6.83 14.83
C HIS A 29 2.91 5.82 14.46
N ALA A 30 1.86 5.73 15.27
CA ALA A 30 0.66 4.90 15.02
C ALA A 30 -0.08 5.14 13.68
N ARG A 31 0.24 6.20 12.92
CA ARG A 31 -0.41 6.56 11.65
C ARG A 31 0.43 6.20 10.42
N SER A 32 1.60 5.59 10.66
CA SER A 32 2.42 4.95 9.64
C SER A 32 2.06 3.48 9.56
N TYR A 33 1.68 2.99 8.38
CA TYR A 33 1.24 1.60 8.19
C TYR A 33 2.13 0.80 7.23
N GLY A 34 2.87 1.46 6.34
CA GLY A 34 3.64 0.80 5.29
C GLY A 34 4.83 0.02 5.85
N PHE A 35 5.07 -1.18 5.32
CA PHE A 35 6.20 -2.05 5.66
C PHE A 35 6.38 -2.39 7.15
N ARG A 36 5.32 -2.25 7.96
CA ARG A 36 5.32 -2.61 9.38
C ARG A 36 4.64 -3.94 9.62
N THR A 37 5.19 -4.73 10.53
CA THR A 37 4.62 -6.03 10.91
C THR A 37 3.27 -5.82 11.59
N GLY A 38 2.27 -6.61 11.20
CA GLY A 38 0.93 -6.53 11.79
C GLY A 38 0.10 -5.31 11.35
N ARG A 39 0.62 -4.46 10.47
CA ARG A 39 -0.12 -3.31 9.88
C ARG A 39 -0.42 -3.57 8.41
N SER A 40 -1.65 -3.28 8.00
CA SER A 40 -2.14 -3.53 6.65
C SER A 40 -2.60 -2.25 5.95
N ALA A 41 -2.70 -2.30 4.61
CA ALA A 41 -3.31 -1.22 3.84
C ALA A 41 -4.79 -0.98 4.22
N GLN A 42 -5.47 -2.00 4.75
CA GLN A 42 -6.86 -1.92 5.21
C GLN A 42 -6.97 -1.10 6.51
N ASP A 43 -5.94 -1.09 7.34
CA ASP A 43 -5.87 -0.22 8.53
C ASP A 43 -5.78 1.25 8.11
N ALA A 44 -4.93 1.56 7.13
CA ALA A 44 -4.82 2.89 6.55
C ALA A 44 -6.16 3.35 5.94
N GLN A 45 -6.85 2.48 5.21
CA GLN A 45 -8.19 2.74 4.69
C GLN A 45 -9.20 3.03 5.82
N LYS A 46 -9.19 2.24 6.89
CA LYS A 46 -10.08 2.42 8.04
C LYS A 46 -9.81 3.75 8.76
N TYR A 47 -8.55 4.14 8.85
CA TYR A 47 -8.14 5.44 9.38
C TYR A 47 -8.68 6.59 8.52
N VAL A 48 -8.56 6.51 7.20
CA VAL A 48 -9.16 7.49 6.27
C VAL A 48 -10.67 7.57 6.46
N PHE A 49 -11.37 6.43 6.54
CA PHE A 49 -12.81 6.39 6.82
C PHE A 49 -13.17 7.10 8.13
N SER A 50 -12.41 6.87 9.20
CA SER A 50 -12.66 7.52 10.49
C SER A 50 -12.55 9.05 10.39
N HIS A 51 -11.65 9.57 9.56
CA HIS A 51 -11.42 11.00 9.40
C HIS A 51 -12.40 11.67 8.43
N LEU A 52 -12.89 10.93 7.44
CA LEU A 52 -13.75 11.44 6.36
C LEU A 52 -15.22 11.06 6.49
N ASN A 53 -15.61 10.42 7.59
CA ASN A 53 -17.02 10.11 7.86
C ASN A 53 -17.85 11.37 8.16
N ALA A 54 -19.19 11.18 8.15
CA ALA A 54 -20.15 12.25 8.41
C ALA A 54 -19.96 12.90 9.79
N SER A 55 -19.67 12.10 10.83
CA SER A 55 -19.47 12.60 12.20
C SER A 55 -18.29 13.56 12.31
N ASN A 56 -17.25 13.39 11.49
CA ASN A 56 -16.08 14.27 11.46
C ASN A 56 -16.15 15.36 10.39
N ASN A 57 -17.36 15.63 9.87
CA ASN A 57 -17.63 16.64 8.85
C ASN A 57 -16.70 16.48 7.63
N GLY A 58 -16.50 15.23 7.20
CA GLY A 58 -15.59 14.89 6.11
C GLY A 58 -15.87 15.66 4.82
N ILE A 59 -17.12 16.03 4.57
CA ILE A 59 -17.55 16.73 3.35
C ILE A 59 -16.88 18.10 3.15
N LYS A 60 -16.53 18.80 4.23
CA LYS A 60 -15.91 20.13 4.15
C LYS A 60 -14.38 20.06 4.10
N LYS A 61 -13.79 18.86 4.25
CA LYS A 61 -12.35 18.70 4.28
C LYS A 61 -11.75 18.72 2.88
N ARG A 62 -10.46 19.01 2.82
CA ARG A 62 -9.62 18.84 1.64
C ARG A 62 -8.55 17.81 1.97
N VAL A 63 -7.96 17.24 0.94
CA VAL A 63 -6.90 16.24 1.06
C VAL A 63 -5.73 16.69 0.21
N ILE A 64 -4.52 16.53 0.74
CA ILE A 64 -3.29 16.63 -0.04
C ILE A 64 -2.79 15.21 -0.27
N GLU A 65 -2.73 14.81 -1.53
CA GLU A 65 -2.02 13.61 -1.97
C GLU A 65 -0.54 13.97 -2.11
N LEU A 66 0.33 13.33 -1.32
CA LEU A 66 1.78 13.54 -1.34
C LEU A 66 2.48 12.29 -1.87
N ASP A 67 3.36 12.50 -2.85
CA ASP A 67 4.23 11.48 -3.43
C ASP A 67 5.68 11.97 -3.33
N ILE A 68 6.56 11.13 -2.79
CA ILE A 68 7.98 11.45 -2.58
C ILE A 68 8.78 10.98 -3.79
N LYS A 69 9.52 11.91 -4.41
CA LYS A 69 10.27 11.62 -5.64
C LYS A 69 11.44 10.69 -5.34
N LYS A 70 11.40 9.47 -5.92
CA LYS A 70 12.45 8.45 -5.80
C LYS A 70 12.92 8.27 -4.36
N CYS A 71 11.97 8.07 -3.43
CA CYS A 71 12.24 7.99 -1.99
C CYS A 71 13.45 7.07 -1.68
N PHE A 72 13.43 5.83 -2.18
CA PHE A 72 14.54 4.90 -1.91
C PHE A 72 15.88 5.32 -2.49
N ASP A 73 15.95 6.07 -3.59
CA ASP A 73 17.22 6.41 -4.27
C ASP A 73 17.86 7.69 -3.72
N ARG A 74 17.09 8.57 -3.05
CA ARG A 74 17.53 9.92 -2.66
C ARG A 74 17.76 10.11 -1.17
N ILE A 75 17.30 9.19 -0.32
CA ILE A 75 17.47 9.35 1.14
C ILE A 75 18.95 9.52 1.49
N SER A 76 19.25 10.55 2.28
CA SER A 76 20.60 10.80 2.81
C SER A 76 21.02 9.71 3.79
N HIS A 77 22.21 9.11 3.56
CA HIS A 77 22.77 8.10 4.46
C HIS A 77 23.00 8.67 5.86
N LYS A 78 23.47 9.91 5.96
CA LYS A 78 23.70 10.59 7.25
C LYS A 78 22.42 10.64 8.08
N SER A 79 21.32 11.06 7.45
CA SER A 79 20.01 11.17 8.11
C SER A 79 19.49 9.83 8.65
N ILE A 80 19.65 8.74 7.88
CA ILE A 80 19.30 7.39 8.34
C ILE A 80 20.16 7.01 9.56
N MET A 81 21.47 7.20 9.47
CA MET A 81 22.43 6.73 10.47
C MET A 81 22.30 7.46 11.81
N ASP A 82 21.95 8.75 11.78
CA ASP A 82 21.69 9.57 12.96
C ASP A 82 20.43 9.11 13.70
N ARG A 83 19.38 8.70 12.97
CA ARG A 83 18.08 8.26 13.53
C ARG A 83 18.02 6.78 13.88
N LEU A 84 18.94 5.99 13.35
CA LEU A 84 18.98 4.55 13.56
C LEU A 84 19.29 4.22 15.03
N LEU A 85 18.41 3.45 15.68
CA LEU A 85 18.57 2.99 17.05
C LEU A 85 19.30 1.65 17.04
N ALA A 86 20.63 1.69 16.96
CA ALA A 86 21.46 0.51 16.81
C ALA A 86 22.84 0.68 17.46
N PRO A 87 23.47 -0.41 17.94
CA PRO A 87 24.87 -0.39 18.37
C PRO A 87 25.81 0.04 17.23
N ALA A 88 26.95 0.66 17.57
CA ALA A 88 27.91 1.20 16.60
C ALA A 88 28.38 0.17 15.54
N ASN A 89 28.60 -1.08 15.95
CA ASN A 89 29.02 -2.16 15.04
C ASN A 89 27.95 -2.48 13.99
N LEU A 90 26.69 -2.48 14.39
CA LEU A 90 25.55 -2.77 13.51
C LEU A 90 25.30 -1.60 12.55
N LYS A 91 25.42 -0.37 13.06
CA LYS A 91 25.43 0.85 12.25
C LYS A 91 26.47 0.76 11.14
N MET A 92 27.72 0.40 11.47
CA MET A 92 28.79 0.25 10.48
C MET A 92 28.46 -0.81 9.41
N GLY A 93 27.87 -1.94 9.81
CA GLY A 93 27.43 -2.97 8.86
C GLY A 93 26.34 -2.46 7.91
N ILE A 94 25.33 -1.75 8.43
CA ILE A 94 24.26 -1.17 7.62
C ILE A 94 24.81 -0.12 6.66
N PHE A 95 25.73 0.74 7.12
CA PHE A 95 26.39 1.73 6.29
C PHE A 95 27.17 1.08 5.13
N ARG A 96 27.86 -0.04 5.38
CA ARG A 96 28.51 -0.83 4.32
C ARG A 96 27.49 -1.39 3.33
N CYS A 97 26.35 -1.89 3.78
CA CYS A 97 25.28 -2.36 2.90
C CYS A 97 24.68 -1.24 2.05
N LEU A 98 24.52 -0.04 2.61
CA LEU A 98 24.08 1.14 1.88
C LEU A 98 25.10 1.52 0.79
N LYS A 99 26.40 1.50 1.12
CA LYS A 99 27.48 1.78 0.16
C LYS A 99 27.64 0.71 -0.92
N ALA A 100 27.49 -0.56 -0.58
CA ALA A 100 27.58 -1.65 -1.56
C ALA A 100 26.45 -1.61 -2.61
N GLY A 101 25.34 -0.95 -2.30
CA GLY A 101 24.15 -0.85 -3.17
C GLY A 101 24.13 0.36 -4.12
N ILE A 102 25.17 1.19 -4.18
CA ILE A 102 25.11 2.51 -4.80
C ILE A 102 25.00 2.47 -6.34
N CYS A 103 24.19 3.36 -6.91
CA CYS A 103 24.12 3.63 -8.34
C CYS A 103 25.29 4.54 -8.73
N PRO A 104 25.96 4.34 -9.88
CA PRO A 104 27.06 5.21 -10.33
C PRO A 104 26.69 6.70 -10.39
N GLU A 105 25.39 7.02 -10.52
CA GLU A 105 24.90 8.40 -10.58
C GLU A 105 24.73 9.08 -9.19
N PHE A 106 24.67 8.32 -8.09
CA PHE A 106 24.36 8.85 -6.75
C PHE A 106 25.24 8.23 -5.67
N HIS A 107 26.52 8.62 -5.62
CA HIS A 107 27.54 8.01 -4.76
C HIS A 107 27.31 8.10 -3.24
N GLU A 108 26.45 9.01 -2.77
CA GLU A 108 26.25 9.30 -1.33
C GLU A 108 24.78 9.25 -0.87
N GLN A 109 23.86 8.82 -1.74
CA GLN A 109 22.43 8.83 -1.47
C GLN A 109 21.77 7.52 -1.89
N GLY A 110 20.70 7.18 -1.18
CA GLY A 110 19.81 6.07 -1.52
C GLY A 110 20.11 4.74 -0.84
N THR A 111 19.13 3.86 -0.90
CA THR A 111 19.15 2.50 -0.37
C THR A 111 18.90 1.54 -1.53
N PRO A 112 19.58 0.39 -1.59
CA PRO A 112 19.37 -0.55 -2.68
C PRO A 112 17.92 -1.03 -2.71
N GLN A 113 17.24 -0.79 -3.83
CA GLN A 113 15.90 -1.27 -4.11
C GLN A 113 15.95 -2.80 -4.30
N GLY A 114 15.67 -3.54 -3.21
CA GLY A 114 15.84 -4.99 -3.14
C GLY A 114 16.50 -5.50 -1.84
N GLY A 115 17.08 -4.59 -1.04
CA GLY A 115 17.58 -4.93 0.31
C GLY A 115 16.43 -5.25 1.27
N VAL A 116 16.61 -6.27 2.11
CA VAL A 116 15.60 -6.72 3.09
C VAL A 116 15.38 -5.63 4.15
N VAL A 117 16.42 -4.88 4.49
CA VAL A 117 16.40 -3.82 5.50
C VAL A 117 15.94 -2.47 4.94
N SER A 118 15.99 -2.25 3.63
CA SER A 118 15.68 -0.96 2.99
C SER A 118 14.29 -0.39 3.35
N PRO A 119 13.21 -1.19 3.41
CA PRO A 119 11.89 -0.70 3.82
C PRO A 119 11.87 -0.16 5.26
N LEU A 120 12.61 -0.80 6.18
CA LEU A 120 12.73 -0.32 7.56
C LEU A 120 13.49 1.00 7.61
N LEU A 121 14.59 1.12 6.87
CA LEU A 121 15.38 2.36 6.79
C LEU A 121 14.58 3.52 6.21
N ALA A 122 13.76 3.26 5.18
CA ALA A 122 12.86 4.28 4.63
C ALA A 122 11.83 4.76 5.66
N ASN A 123 11.28 3.84 6.47
CA ASN A 123 10.38 4.21 7.55
C ASN A 123 11.06 5.04 8.64
N ILE A 124 12.31 4.71 9.00
CA ILE A 124 13.12 5.48 9.96
C ILE A 124 13.40 6.89 9.43
N ALA A 125 13.73 7.02 8.14
CA ALA A 125 14.00 8.31 7.53
C ALA A 125 12.75 9.21 7.55
N LEU A 126 11.59 8.65 7.23
CA LEU A 126 10.32 9.38 7.15
C LEU A 126 9.61 9.56 8.49
N ASP A 127 10.11 8.97 9.58
CA ASP A 127 9.49 9.06 10.89
C ASP A 127 9.47 10.51 11.42
N GLY A 128 8.32 10.89 11.96
CA GLY A 128 8.01 12.24 12.47
C GLY A 128 7.30 13.16 11.46
N ILE A 129 7.08 12.72 10.22
CA ILE A 129 6.37 13.54 9.21
C ILE A 129 4.89 13.69 9.59
N GLU A 130 4.35 12.70 10.28
CA GLU A 130 2.98 12.65 10.77
C GLU A 130 2.70 13.72 11.83
N ASP A 131 3.72 14.18 12.57
CA ASP A 131 3.57 15.16 13.65
C ASP A 131 3.26 16.56 13.14
N ILE A 132 3.58 16.85 11.87
CA ILE A 132 3.33 18.15 11.23
C ILE A 132 1.83 18.43 11.13
N HIS A 133 1.05 17.43 10.70
CA HIS A 133 -0.39 17.56 10.49
C HIS A 133 -1.11 16.20 10.49
N PRO A 134 -2.40 16.13 10.89
CA PRO A 134 -3.27 14.98 10.66
C PRO A 134 -3.12 14.35 9.28
N SER A 135 -2.54 13.14 9.26
CA SER A 135 -2.17 12.45 8.02
C SER A 135 -2.19 10.93 8.21
N VAL A 136 -2.14 10.22 7.08
CA VAL A 136 -1.92 8.78 7.01
C VAL A 136 -0.78 8.50 6.03
N ARG A 137 0.18 7.67 6.44
CA ARG A 137 1.31 7.29 5.62
C ARG A 137 1.34 5.79 5.40
N TYR A 138 1.57 5.40 4.16
CA TYR A 138 1.85 4.03 3.77
C TYR A 138 3.12 4.03 2.92
N ALA A 139 4.26 3.79 3.58
CA ALA A 139 5.58 3.90 2.97
C ALA A 139 5.85 5.34 2.48
N ASP A 140 5.94 5.53 1.17
CA ASP A 140 6.14 6.79 0.45
C ASP A 140 4.83 7.49 0.08
N ASP A 141 3.74 6.74 -0.08
CA ASP A 141 2.40 7.30 -0.32
C ASP A 141 1.84 7.91 0.97
N MET A 142 1.57 9.21 0.96
CA MET A 142 1.03 9.93 2.11
C MET A 142 -0.18 10.78 1.75
N VAL A 143 -1.12 10.86 2.68
CA VAL A 143 -2.34 11.66 2.54
C VAL A 143 -2.50 12.55 3.77
N ILE A 144 -2.56 13.86 3.56
CA ILE A 144 -2.79 14.84 4.62
C ILE A 144 -4.22 15.34 4.58
N PHE A 145 -4.91 15.32 5.72
CA PHE A 145 -6.27 15.83 5.84
C PHE A 145 -6.25 17.29 6.23
N LEU A 146 -6.85 18.16 5.43
CA LEU A 146 -7.00 19.58 5.69
C LEU A 146 -8.43 19.90 6.13
N LYS A 147 -8.57 20.66 7.21
CA LYS A 147 -9.83 21.32 7.60
C LYS A 147 -10.10 22.51 6.67
N PRO A 148 -11.34 23.02 6.63
CA PRO A 148 -11.70 24.15 5.76
C PRO A 148 -10.83 25.40 5.96
N LYS A 149 -10.38 25.65 7.20
CA LYS A 149 -9.59 26.82 7.59
C LYS A 149 -8.07 26.59 7.47
N ASP A 150 -7.64 25.36 7.17
CA ASP A 150 -6.22 25.05 7.12
C ASP A 150 -5.62 25.60 5.82
N ASP A 151 -4.43 26.19 5.94
CA ASP A 151 -3.66 26.68 4.81
C ASP A 151 -2.80 25.54 4.24
N ALA A 152 -3.16 25.10 3.04
CA ALA A 152 -2.48 24.00 2.34
C ALA A 152 -1.03 24.34 2.04
N GLU A 153 -0.73 25.57 1.62
CA GLU A 153 0.61 26.00 1.23
C GLU A 153 1.54 26.09 2.44
N LYS A 154 1.02 26.55 3.58
CA LYS A 154 1.80 26.57 4.82
C LYS A 154 2.14 25.16 5.30
N ILE A 155 1.23 24.21 5.16
CA ILE A 155 1.47 22.81 5.55
C ILE A 155 2.45 22.15 4.58
N LEU A 156 2.28 22.36 3.28
CA LEU A 156 3.21 21.88 2.26
C LEU A 156 4.62 22.38 2.50
N ARG A 157 4.82 23.68 2.77
CA ARG A 157 6.15 24.24 3.09
C ARG A 157 6.81 23.60 4.31
N LYS A 158 6.03 23.27 5.35
CA LYS A 158 6.57 22.56 6.52
C LYS A 158 7.01 21.14 6.17
N VAL A 159 6.22 20.45 5.34
CA VAL A 159 6.53 19.10 4.86
C VAL A 159 7.76 19.12 3.96
N GLU A 160 7.85 20.09 3.04
CA GLU A 160 9.03 20.29 2.18
C GLU A 160 10.28 20.50 3.02
N LYS A 161 10.26 21.42 4.00
CA LYS A 161 11.40 21.64 4.89
C LYS A 161 11.81 20.37 5.63
N PHE A 162 10.85 19.60 6.12
CA PHE A 162 11.12 18.34 6.82
C PHE A 162 11.78 17.30 5.90
N LEU A 163 11.34 17.21 4.64
CA LEU A 163 11.91 16.28 3.67
C LEU A 163 13.29 16.73 3.18
N ASP A 164 13.49 18.04 3.00
CA ASP A 164 14.76 18.63 2.57
C ASP A 164 15.89 18.34 3.57
N GLU A 165 15.61 18.46 4.88
CA GLU A 165 16.53 18.06 5.95
C GLU A 165 16.99 16.58 5.86
N ARG A 166 16.25 15.74 5.13
CA ARG A 166 16.52 14.31 4.93
C ARG A 166 17.05 13.99 3.53
N GLY A 167 17.25 15.00 2.69
CA GLY A 167 17.66 14.86 1.28
C GLY A 167 16.55 14.35 0.38
N LEU A 168 15.28 14.55 0.76
CA LEU A 168 14.12 14.10 0.01
C LEU A 168 13.39 15.28 -0.62
N GLU A 169 12.84 15.05 -1.81
CA GLU A 169 12.07 16.05 -2.56
C GLU A 169 10.64 15.56 -2.80
N ILE A 170 9.69 16.48 -2.71
CA ILE A 170 8.29 16.22 -3.09
C ILE A 170 8.17 16.20 -4.61
N SER A 171 7.37 15.26 -5.14
CA SER A 171 6.98 15.27 -6.54
C SER A 171 5.87 16.29 -6.78
N GLN A 172 6.23 17.54 -7.11
CA GLN A 172 5.27 18.63 -7.37
C GLN A 172 4.22 18.24 -8.42
N GLU A 173 4.61 17.53 -9.49
CA GLU A 173 3.69 17.10 -10.57
C GLU A 173 2.59 16.13 -10.09
N LYS A 174 2.84 15.40 -9.01
CA LYS A 174 1.91 14.41 -8.45
C LYS A 174 1.19 14.92 -7.21
N THR A 175 1.70 15.99 -6.61
CA THR A 175 1.09 16.56 -5.40
C THR A 175 -0.17 17.30 -5.79
N LYS A 176 -1.31 16.86 -5.24
CA LYS A 176 -2.62 17.42 -5.59
C LYS A 176 -3.41 17.75 -4.34
N VAL A 177 -4.01 18.94 -4.34
CA VAL A 177 -4.97 19.35 -3.32
C VAL A 177 -6.37 19.11 -3.88
N THR A 178 -7.05 18.09 -3.38
CA THR A 178 -8.38 17.68 -3.84
C THR A 178 -9.41 17.91 -2.74
N LYS A 179 -10.64 18.27 -3.11
CA LYS A 179 -11.75 18.25 -2.15
C LYS A 179 -12.14 16.80 -1.93
N THR A 180 -12.52 16.45 -0.71
CA THR A 180 -12.99 15.10 -0.40
C THR A 180 -14.25 14.70 -1.16
N THR A 181 -15.01 15.68 -1.67
CA THR A 181 -16.19 15.48 -2.53
C THR A 181 -15.84 15.00 -3.93
N ASP A 182 -14.74 15.51 -4.47
CA ASP A 182 -14.29 15.23 -5.84
C ASP A 182 -13.63 13.85 -5.89
N GLY A 183 -13.04 13.44 -4.75
CA GLY A 183 -12.44 12.14 -4.53
C GLY A 183 -10.96 12.12 -4.86
N PHE A 184 -10.26 11.13 -4.31
CA PHE A 184 -8.82 10.93 -4.50
C PHE A 184 -8.49 9.44 -4.54
N ASP A 185 -7.33 9.10 -5.10
CA ASP A 185 -6.86 7.72 -5.17
C ASP A 185 -5.78 7.46 -4.12
N PHE A 186 -5.92 6.40 -3.35
CA PHE A 186 -4.95 6.00 -2.33
C PHE A 186 -4.89 4.47 -2.22
N LEU A 187 -3.68 3.89 -2.28
CA LEU A 187 -3.43 2.45 -2.14
C LEU A 187 -4.28 1.54 -3.07
N GLY A 188 -4.61 2.07 -4.26
CA GLY A 188 -5.42 1.36 -5.26
C GLY A 188 -6.93 1.44 -5.03
N TRP A 189 -7.38 2.34 -4.14
CA TRP A 189 -8.78 2.66 -3.91
C TRP A 189 -9.07 4.10 -4.30
N HIS A 190 -10.23 4.33 -4.90
CA HIS A 190 -10.81 5.64 -5.07
C HIS A 190 -11.71 5.95 -3.87
N MET A 191 -11.41 7.02 -3.15
CA MET A 191 -12.09 7.42 -1.91
C MET A 191 -12.75 8.77 -2.11
N ARG A 192 -14.05 8.86 -1.81
CA ARG A 192 -14.81 10.11 -1.88
C ARG A 192 -15.88 10.21 -0.80
N VAL A 193 -16.21 11.43 -0.42
CA VAL A 193 -17.35 11.75 0.45
C VAL A 193 -18.49 12.25 -0.44
N LYS A 194 -19.59 11.51 -0.48
CA LYS A 194 -20.77 11.94 -1.24
C LYS A 194 -21.39 13.20 -0.60
N HIS A 195 -22.17 13.95 -1.37
CA HIS A 195 -22.86 15.14 -0.86
C HIS A 195 -23.80 14.86 0.33
N ASN A 196 -24.24 13.62 0.52
CA ASN A 196 -24.99 13.18 1.70
C ASN A 196 -24.12 12.88 2.94
N GLY A 197 -22.82 13.22 2.90
CA GLY A 197 -21.86 12.99 3.97
C GLY A 197 -21.37 11.55 4.12
N LYS A 198 -21.88 10.60 3.32
CA LYS A 198 -21.44 9.20 3.39
C LYS A 198 -20.10 9.02 2.69
N PHE A 199 -19.15 8.42 3.40
CA PHE A 199 -17.88 7.98 2.84
C PHE A 199 -18.08 6.78 1.91
N HIS A 200 -17.49 6.83 0.74
CA HIS A 200 -17.57 5.81 -0.29
C HIS A 200 -16.18 5.48 -0.79
N CYS A 201 -15.84 4.21 -0.78
CA CYS A 201 -14.55 3.70 -1.22
C CYS A 201 -14.77 2.58 -2.22
N THR A 202 -14.21 2.73 -3.42
CA THR A 202 -14.27 1.75 -4.50
C THR A 202 -12.86 1.44 -5.00
N PRO A 203 -12.63 0.33 -5.73
CA PRO A 203 -11.36 0.12 -6.40
C PRO A 203 -11.05 1.25 -7.41
N SER A 204 -9.80 1.72 -7.46
CA SER A 204 -9.42 2.77 -8.42
C SER A 204 -9.54 2.30 -9.88
N VAL A 205 -9.64 3.24 -10.81
CA VAL A 205 -9.77 2.93 -12.24
C VAL A 205 -8.56 2.15 -12.74
N ASP A 206 -7.36 2.54 -12.31
CA ASP A 206 -6.12 1.89 -12.72
C ASP A 206 -5.95 0.51 -12.09
N ASN A 207 -6.41 0.32 -10.85
CA ASN A 207 -6.46 -1.00 -10.25
C ASN A 207 -7.40 -1.93 -11.04
N HIS A 208 -8.60 -1.44 -11.40
CA HIS A 208 -9.55 -2.19 -12.23
C HIS A 208 -8.96 -2.55 -13.61
N ARG A 209 -8.21 -1.63 -14.22
CA ARG A 209 -7.53 -1.83 -15.49
C ARG A 209 -6.50 -2.95 -15.39
N LYS A 210 -5.63 -2.91 -14.37
CA LYS A 210 -4.59 -3.92 -14.12
C LYS A 210 -5.16 -5.32 -13.89
N ILE A 211 -6.22 -5.46 -13.08
CA ILE A 211 -6.85 -6.78 -12.86
C ILE A 211 -7.53 -7.28 -14.14
N ARG A 212 -8.18 -6.39 -14.90
CA ARG A 212 -8.80 -6.72 -16.18
C ARG A 212 -7.78 -7.25 -17.18
N GLU A 213 -6.62 -6.59 -17.30
CA GLU A 213 -5.52 -7.03 -18.16
C GLU A 213 -5.01 -8.41 -17.74
N LYS A 214 -4.73 -8.62 -16.45
CA LYS A 214 -4.30 -9.94 -15.93
C LYS A 214 -5.31 -11.05 -16.26
N ILE A 215 -6.60 -10.80 -16.05
CA ILE A 215 -7.66 -11.77 -16.38
C ILE A 215 -7.71 -12.00 -17.89
N LYS A 216 -7.66 -10.94 -18.70
CA LYS A 216 -7.66 -11.06 -20.17
C LYS A 216 -6.48 -11.89 -20.67
N THR A 217 -5.28 -11.69 -20.15
CA THR A 217 -4.08 -12.45 -20.53
C THR A 217 -4.27 -13.95 -20.28
N VAL A 218 -4.85 -14.32 -19.13
CA VAL A 218 -5.12 -15.73 -18.81
C VAL A 218 -6.25 -16.30 -19.67
N VAL A 219 -7.35 -15.56 -19.86
CA VAL A 219 -8.52 -16.01 -20.63
C VAL A 219 -8.21 -16.15 -22.12
N ASN A 220 -7.42 -15.23 -22.69
CA ASN A 220 -7.07 -15.21 -24.10
C ASN A 220 -5.88 -16.08 -24.47
N SER A 221 -5.15 -16.64 -23.50
CA SER A 221 -4.07 -17.58 -23.78
C SER A 221 -4.63 -18.83 -24.50
N SER A 222 -4.10 -19.09 -25.70
CA SER A 222 -4.42 -20.26 -26.53
C SER A 222 -3.85 -21.56 -25.93
N ASN A 223 -2.77 -21.45 -25.15
CA ASN A 223 -2.06 -22.59 -24.58
C ASN A 223 -2.78 -23.25 -23.39
N TYR A 224 -3.88 -22.66 -22.89
CA TYR A 224 -4.60 -23.17 -21.74
C TYR A 224 -6.02 -23.59 -22.10
N GLY A 225 -6.41 -24.81 -21.70
CA GLY A 225 -7.82 -25.23 -21.67
C GLY A 225 -8.59 -24.64 -20.49
N ALA A 226 -9.92 -24.74 -20.50
CA ALA A 226 -10.82 -24.12 -19.54
C ALA A 226 -10.51 -24.48 -18.09
N LYS A 227 -10.16 -25.75 -17.81
CA LYS A 227 -9.78 -26.22 -16.47
C LYS A 227 -8.53 -25.50 -15.94
N VAL A 228 -7.50 -25.37 -16.78
CA VAL A 228 -6.24 -24.69 -16.42
C VAL A 228 -6.46 -23.20 -16.25
N LYS A 229 -7.25 -22.59 -17.14
CA LYS A 229 -7.66 -21.18 -17.02
C LYS A 229 -8.38 -20.91 -15.71
N ALA A 230 -9.35 -21.75 -15.34
CA ALA A 230 -10.06 -21.61 -14.07
C ALA A 230 -9.12 -21.71 -12.86
N LYS A 231 -8.20 -22.69 -12.85
CA LYS A 231 -7.20 -22.86 -11.79
C LYS A 231 -6.26 -21.65 -11.66
N LYS A 232 -5.88 -21.01 -12.77
CA LYS A 232 -5.03 -19.81 -12.78
C LYS A 232 -5.78 -18.53 -12.41
N LEU A 233 -7.05 -18.40 -12.81
CA LEU A 233 -7.89 -17.24 -12.51
C LEU A 233 -8.31 -17.18 -11.05
N ALA A 234 -8.64 -18.33 -10.45
CA ALA A 234 -9.13 -18.41 -9.07
C ALA A 234 -8.25 -17.67 -8.04
N PRO A 235 -6.92 -17.89 -7.95
CA PRO A 235 -6.09 -17.17 -6.98
C PRO A 235 -5.97 -15.67 -7.28
N ILE A 236 -5.96 -15.28 -8.56
CA ILE A 236 -5.88 -13.87 -8.97
C ILE A 236 -7.14 -13.12 -8.53
N VAL A 237 -8.32 -13.67 -8.83
CA VAL A 237 -9.61 -13.07 -8.47
C VAL A 237 -9.81 -13.10 -6.96
N ARG A 238 -9.48 -14.22 -6.30
CA ARG A 238 -9.59 -14.35 -4.85
C ARG A 238 -8.73 -13.32 -4.11
N GLY A 239 -7.45 -13.18 -4.48
CA GLY A 239 -6.55 -12.21 -3.87
C GLY A 239 -7.04 -10.77 -4.05
N TRP A 240 -7.49 -10.43 -5.26
CA TRP A 240 -8.07 -9.12 -5.54
C TRP A 240 -9.33 -8.84 -4.71
N ARG A 241 -10.26 -9.80 -4.63
CA ARG A 241 -11.47 -9.67 -3.81
C ARG A 241 -11.17 -9.57 -2.32
N HIS A 242 -10.20 -10.32 -1.80
CA HIS A 242 -9.78 -10.19 -0.39
C HIS A 242 -9.18 -8.83 -0.07
N TYR A 243 -8.37 -8.28 -0.98
CA TYR A 243 -7.78 -6.95 -0.80
C TYR A 243 -8.88 -5.87 -0.75
N HIS A 244 -9.86 -5.94 -1.65
CA HIS A 244 -10.95 -4.96 -1.76
C HIS A 244 -12.21 -5.31 -0.94
N LYS A 245 -12.17 -6.30 -0.04
CA LYS A 245 -13.35 -6.80 0.69
C LYS A 245 -14.04 -5.77 1.60
N TRP A 246 -13.35 -4.70 1.96
CA TRP A 246 -13.90 -3.62 2.81
C TRP A 246 -14.41 -2.41 2.03
N CYS A 247 -14.34 -2.46 0.70
CA CYS A 247 -14.85 -1.44 -0.21
C CYS A 247 -16.28 -1.73 -0.63
N ASP A 248 -16.90 -0.74 -1.27
CA ASP A 248 -18.10 -0.96 -2.04
C ASP A 248 -17.77 -1.73 -3.33
N MET A 249 -18.23 -2.96 -3.40
CA MET A 249 -18.09 -3.87 -4.54
C MET A 249 -19.42 -4.09 -5.26
N GLY A 250 -20.43 -3.28 -4.98
CA GLY A 250 -21.79 -3.45 -5.50
C GLY A 250 -21.93 -3.16 -6.99
N SER A 251 -20.98 -2.44 -7.60
CA SER A 251 -21.07 -2.10 -9.03
C SER A 251 -20.76 -3.30 -9.94
N SER A 252 -21.40 -3.37 -11.11
CA SER A 252 -21.14 -4.39 -12.14
C SER A 252 -19.70 -4.36 -12.68
N ARG A 253 -19.00 -3.24 -12.47
CA ARG A 253 -17.57 -3.11 -12.78
C ARG A 253 -16.75 -3.82 -11.71
N ASP A 254 -17.03 -3.52 -10.44
CA ASP A 254 -16.21 -3.93 -9.30
C ASP A 254 -16.47 -5.39 -8.89
N ASN A 255 -17.68 -5.92 -9.13
CA ASN A 255 -17.96 -7.34 -8.94
C ASN A 255 -17.33 -8.27 -10.01
N LEU A 256 -16.67 -7.71 -11.02
CA LEU A 256 -16.04 -8.41 -12.16
C LEU A 256 -17.02 -9.19 -13.05
N TRP A 257 -18.31 -8.85 -13.04
CA TRP A 257 -19.35 -9.59 -13.75
C TRP A 257 -19.09 -9.70 -15.25
N PHE A 258 -18.68 -8.60 -15.91
CA PHE A 258 -18.35 -8.61 -17.34
C PHE A 258 -17.19 -9.56 -17.66
N MET A 259 -16.22 -9.69 -16.75
CA MET A 259 -15.06 -10.57 -16.92
C MET A 259 -15.45 -12.03 -16.73
N SER A 260 -16.30 -12.31 -15.74
CA SER A 260 -16.89 -13.64 -15.55
C SER A 260 -17.69 -14.08 -16.79
N LYS A 261 -18.56 -13.20 -17.32
CA LYS A 261 -19.29 -13.48 -18.58
C LYS A 261 -18.38 -13.75 -19.77
N THR A 262 -17.29 -12.99 -19.89
CA THR A 262 -16.32 -13.17 -20.97
C THR A 262 -15.58 -14.51 -20.85
N ALA A 263 -15.16 -14.87 -19.64
CA ALA A 263 -14.53 -16.16 -19.36
C ALA A 263 -15.50 -17.33 -19.62
N HIS A 264 -16.75 -17.24 -19.16
CA HIS A 264 -17.79 -18.24 -19.39
C HIS A 264 -18.03 -18.47 -20.88
N ARG A 265 -18.17 -17.39 -21.67
CA ARG A 265 -18.31 -17.48 -23.14
C ARG A 265 -17.12 -18.20 -23.78
N LYS A 266 -15.90 -17.98 -23.29
CA LYS A 266 -14.69 -18.66 -23.81
C LYS A 266 -14.67 -20.14 -23.41
N PHE A 267 -15.04 -20.48 -22.17
CA PHE A 267 -15.12 -21.87 -21.72
C PHE A 267 -16.17 -22.68 -22.50
N ARG A 268 -17.30 -22.07 -22.84
CA ARG A 268 -18.35 -22.69 -23.67
C ARG A 268 -17.93 -22.98 -25.12
N LYS A 269 -16.93 -22.28 -25.65
CA LYS A 269 -16.43 -22.52 -27.01
C LYS A 269 -15.52 -23.75 -27.08
N GLU A 270 -15.08 -24.30 -25.95
CA GLU A 270 -14.27 -25.51 -25.93
C GLU A 270 -15.15 -26.74 -26.14
N LYS A 271 -14.92 -27.48 -27.23
CA LYS A 271 -15.72 -28.67 -27.62
C LYS A 271 -15.80 -29.75 -26.52
N LYS A 272 -14.81 -29.81 -25.61
CA LYS A 272 -14.71 -30.82 -24.54
C LYS A 272 -15.43 -30.42 -23.24
N VAL A 273 -16.12 -29.28 -23.20
CA VAL A 273 -16.73 -28.73 -21.98
C VAL A 273 -18.24 -28.59 -22.17
N SER A 274 -19.02 -29.28 -21.34
CA SER A 274 -20.49 -29.12 -21.36
C SER A 274 -20.91 -27.76 -20.80
N SER A 275 -22.13 -27.32 -21.10
CA SER A 275 -22.68 -26.05 -20.58
C SER A 275 -22.61 -25.98 -19.05
N HIS A 276 -22.93 -27.09 -18.37
CA HIS A 276 -22.86 -27.20 -16.91
C HIS A 276 -21.42 -27.08 -16.40
N GLN A 277 -20.48 -27.80 -17.02
CA GLN A 277 -19.06 -27.74 -16.65
C GLN A 277 -18.46 -26.34 -16.86
N ALA A 278 -18.86 -25.62 -17.91
CA ALA A 278 -18.41 -24.25 -18.15
C ALA A 278 -18.86 -23.29 -17.04
N THR A 279 -20.09 -23.47 -16.54
CA THR A 279 -20.62 -22.70 -15.41
C THR A 279 -19.87 -23.02 -14.12
N GLU A 280 -19.66 -24.30 -13.82
CA GLU A 280 -18.91 -24.73 -12.63
C GLU A 280 -17.47 -24.21 -12.63
N LEU A 281 -16.78 -24.28 -13.78
CA LEU A 281 -15.44 -23.74 -13.95
C LEU A 281 -15.39 -22.23 -13.81
N CYS A 282 -16.41 -21.52 -14.29
CA CYS A 282 -16.51 -20.07 -14.12
C CYS A 282 -16.71 -19.68 -12.66
N ASN A 283 -17.57 -20.40 -11.92
CA ASN A 283 -17.77 -20.18 -10.49
C ASN A 283 -16.49 -20.45 -9.69
N LYS A 284 -15.74 -21.50 -10.06
CA LYS A 284 -14.42 -21.78 -9.48
C LYS A 284 -13.39 -20.70 -9.82
N ALA A 285 -13.43 -20.14 -11.03
CA ALA A 285 -12.52 -19.09 -11.48
C ALA A 285 -12.80 -17.73 -10.83
N PHE A 286 -14.06 -17.44 -10.51
CA PHE A 286 -14.51 -16.18 -9.89
C PHE A 286 -15.18 -16.43 -8.53
N PRO A 287 -14.42 -16.92 -7.53
CA PRO A 287 -14.98 -17.29 -6.23
C PRO A 287 -15.58 -16.08 -5.53
N GLU A 288 -16.82 -16.21 -5.06
CA GLU A 288 -17.47 -15.18 -4.25
C GLU A 288 -16.75 -14.98 -2.92
N VAL A 289 -16.52 -13.72 -2.58
CA VAL A 289 -15.95 -13.31 -1.30
C VAL A 289 -16.89 -12.24 -0.75
N GLY A 290 -17.45 -12.50 0.43
CA GLY A 290 -18.31 -11.53 1.10
C GLY A 290 -17.55 -10.22 1.32
N TYR A 291 -18.18 -9.09 0.98
CA TYR A 291 -17.63 -7.77 1.26
C TYR A 291 -18.47 -7.08 2.33
N ARG A 292 -17.83 -6.29 3.17
CA ARG A 292 -18.47 -5.52 4.25
C ARG A 292 -17.89 -4.11 4.23
N GLN A 293 -18.68 -3.10 3.87
CA GLN A 293 -18.13 -1.75 3.75
C GLN A 293 -17.65 -1.21 5.11
N ASN A 294 -16.41 -0.71 5.18
CA ASN A 294 -15.84 -0.01 6.33
C ASN A 294 -15.86 -0.79 7.67
N LYS A 295 -16.01 -2.12 7.65
CA LYS A 295 -16.06 -2.98 8.86
C LYS A 295 -14.72 -3.62 9.24
N HIS A 296 -13.62 -3.19 8.63
CA HIS A 296 -12.27 -3.64 9.02
C HIS A 296 -12.00 -3.29 10.48
N LYS A 297 -11.52 -4.27 11.27
CA LYS A 297 -11.08 -4.07 12.65
C LYS A 297 -9.64 -3.60 12.59
N MET A 298 -9.43 -2.33 12.90
CA MET A 298 -8.10 -1.73 12.88
C MET A 298 -7.27 -2.23 14.05
N VAL A 299 -5.99 -2.52 13.79
CA VAL A 299 -5.05 -2.78 14.89
C VAL A 299 -4.89 -1.53 15.75
N PRO A 300 -5.08 -1.61 17.08
CA PRO A 300 -4.89 -0.46 17.96
C PRO A 300 -3.51 0.17 17.77
N GLY A 301 -3.40 1.49 17.86
CA GLY A 301 -2.13 2.20 17.67
C GLY A 301 -1.03 1.78 18.66
N THR A 302 -1.43 1.29 19.84
CA THR A 302 -0.54 0.85 20.93
C THR A 302 -0.14 -0.62 20.84
N LYS A 303 -0.77 -1.41 19.97
CA LYS A 303 -0.47 -2.84 19.82
C LYS A 303 0.66 -3.07 18.83
N SER A 304 1.55 -3.99 19.17
CA SER A 304 2.71 -4.36 18.36
C SER A 304 2.87 -5.88 18.35
N PRO A 305 3.25 -6.52 17.25
CA PRO A 305 3.58 -7.96 17.25
C PRO A 305 4.68 -8.34 18.25
N TYR A 306 5.45 -7.36 18.73
CA TYR A 306 6.54 -7.53 19.68
C TYR A 306 6.13 -7.29 21.14
N ASP A 307 4.86 -6.99 21.42
CA ASP A 307 4.35 -6.75 22.78
C ASP A 307 4.08 -8.04 23.59
N GLY A 308 4.22 -9.20 22.96
CA GLY A 308 4.01 -10.51 23.58
C GLY A 308 2.55 -10.95 23.67
N ASP A 309 1.59 -10.18 23.12
CA ASP A 309 0.17 -10.56 23.07
C ASP A 309 -0.09 -11.57 21.93
N LEU A 310 0.43 -12.78 22.10
CA LEU A 310 0.28 -13.86 21.12
C LEU A 310 -1.18 -14.21 20.85
N VAL A 311 -2.08 -14.00 21.82
CA VAL A 311 -3.52 -14.27 21.65
C VAL A 311 -4.09 -13.35 20.59
N TYR A 312 -3.85 -12.03 20.71
CA TYR A 312 -4.31 -11.05 19.73
C TYR A 312 -3.75 -11.28 18.31
N TRP A 313 -2.49 -11.72 18.21
CA TRP A 313 -1.81 -11.92 16.92
C TRP A 313 -2.02 -13.31 16.30
N SER A 314 -2.67 -14.23 17.02
CA SER A 314 -3.01 -15.57 16.52
C SER A 314 -4.38 -15.67 15.83
N GLU A 315 -5.23 -14.65 15.98
CA GLU A 315 -6.57 -14.52 15.36
C GLU A 315 -6.52 -13.91 13.95
#